data_AF-A0A2G5END0-F1
#
_entry.id   AF-A0A2G5END0-F1
#
_cell.length_a   1.000
_cell.length_b   1.000
_cell.length_c   1.000
_cell.angle_alpha   90.00
_cell.angle_beta   90.00
_cell.angle_gamma   90.00
#
_symmetry.space_group_name_H-M   'P 1'
#
loop_
_entity.id
_entity.type
_entity.pdbx_description
1 polymer ?
#
loop_
_entity_poly.entity_id
_entity_poly.type
_entity_poly.pdbx_seq_one_letter_code
_entity_poly.pdbx_strand_id
1 'polypeptide(L)'
;MALTIIKSHLNNTHYLVNFQQNSTRRNQNTRIQTKHIFHFNSLQHFINLSMKKSLSSSSSSSSLIKSSLIDPDGGPLVDLVVPENEKALKKKEAESMPKLKLSKIDLEWVHVISEGWANPLKGFMREDEYLQSMHFNFLRLNDGNIVNMSLPIVLAIDDKDKETIGLSSDVGLIAPDGNLIAILRSVQIYKHNKEERIARIWGTTAPGLPYVEEVITPAGNWLIGGDLEVLEPIKYNDGLDHYRLSPRELRKEFDKRQADAVFAFQLRNPVHNGHALLMNDTRRRLLEMGYKNPILLLHPLGGFVKADDVPLDVRMEQHSKVNINFLHFTFLILDLKVYFLYIVLAGSRRWCP
;
A
#
# COMPACT_ATOMS: atom_id res chain seq x y z
N MET A 1 8.13 -9.98 10.99
CA MET A 1 8.56 -8.61 10.66
C MET A 1 9.06 -8.67 9.24
N ALA A 2 8.55 -7.83 8.34
CA ALA A 2 9.05 -7.72 6.97
C ALA A 2 9.76 -6.36 6.89
N LEU A 3 11.06 -6.38 6.58
CA LEU A 3 11.86 -5.20 6.30
C LEU A 3 11.89 -5.07 4.77
N THR A 4 11.14 -4.13 4.22
CA THR A 4 11.15 -3.86 2.77
C THR A 4 12.22 -2.80 2.49
N ILE A 5 13.31 -3.20 1.83
CA ILE A 5 14.29 -2.28 1.29
C ILE A 5 13.97 -2.12 -0.20
N ILE A 6 13.43 -0.97 -0.58
CA ILE A 6 13.21 -0.63 -1.99
C ILE A 6 14.55 -0.15 -2.55
N LYS A 7 15.20 -0.96 -3.39
CA LYS A 7 16.41 -0.58 -4.13
C LYS A 7 16.02 0.03 -5.46
N SER A 8 16.59 1.19 -5.79
CA SER A 8 16.58 1.74 -7.14
C SER A 8 17.46 0.88 -8.07
N HIS A 9 16.97 0.67 -9.29
CA HIS A 9 17.68 -0.05 -10.35
C HIS A 9 19.00 0.64 -10.70
N LEU A 10 20.13 -0.03 -10.45
CA LEU A 10 21.41 0.32 -11.05
C LEU A 10 21.63 -0.53 -12.30
N ASN A 11 21.84 0.16 -13.43
CA ASN A 11 22.20 -0.43 -14.71
C ASN A 11 23.48 -1.26 -14.59
N ASN A 12 23.40 -2.54 -14.97
CA ASN A 12 24.58 -3.41 -15.13
C ASN A 12 25.41 -2.95 -16.33
N THR A 13 26.51 -2.26 -16.09
CA THR A 13 27.62 -2.17 -17.06
C THR A 13 28.44 -3.45 -17.01
N HIS A 14 28.45 -4.17 -18.13
CA HIS A 14 29.28 -5.34 -18.39
C HIS A 14 30.76 -5.05 -18.11
N TYR A 15 31.32 -5.71 -17.09
CA TYR A 15 32.77 -5.93 -16.99
C TYR A 15 33.09 -7.34 -17.51
N LEU A 16 33.69 -7.40 -18.70
CA LEU A 16 34.34 -8.60 -19.22
C LEU A 16 35.66 -8.80 -18.48
N VAL A 17 35.72 -9.78 -17.59
CA VAL A 17 36.97 -10.26 -17.00
C VAL A 17 37.45 -11.47 -17.81
N ASN A 18 38.57 -11.28 -18.53
CA ASN A 18 39.30 -12.36 -19.19
C ASN A 18 39.95 -13.26 -18.13
N PHE A 19 39.49 -14.51 -18.03
CA PHE A 19 40.24 -15.56 -17.34
C PHE A 19 40.89 -16.50 -18.37
N GLN A 20 42.22 -16.43 -18.46
CA GLN A 20 43.05 -17.46 -19.08
C GLN A 20 43.01 -18.72 -18.21
N GLN A 21 42.50 -19.83 -18.74
CA GLN A 21 42.61 -21.15 -18.13
C GLN A 21 43.92 -21.82 -18.56
N ASN A 22 44.86 -21.95 -17.63
CA ASN A 22 45.97 -22.89 -17.76
C ASN A 22 45.50 -24.30 -17.39
N SER A 23 45.77 -25.24 -18.29
CA SER A 23 45.46 -26.66 -18.17
C SER A 23 46.39 -27.38 -17.19
N THR A 24 45.83 -28.12 -16.23
CA THR A 24 46.49 -29.33 -15.70
C THR A 24 45.44 -30.38 -15.34
N ARG A 25 45.60 -31.55 -15.96
CA ARG A 25 44.83 -32.79 -15.80
C ARG A 25 44.96 -33.36 -14.38
N ARG A 26 43.88 -33.93 -13.84
CA ARG A 26 43.89 -35.21 -13.10
C ARG A 26 42.49 -35.84 -13.07
N ASN A 27 42.44 -37.11 -13.48
CA ASN A 27 41.28 -38.00 -13.48
C ASN A 27 40.83 -38.35 -12.06
N GLN A 28 39.52 -38.56 -11.86
CA GLN A 28 38.95 -39.86 -11.47
C GLN A 28 37.40 -39.86 -11.53
N ASN A 29 36.88 -41.00 -11.94
CA ASN A 29 35.48 -41.31 -12.29
C ASN A 29 34.51 -41.27 -11.10
N THR A 30 33.24 -40.92 -11.37
CA THR A 30 32.08 -41.82 -11.20
C THR A 30 30.85 -41.19 -11.88
N ARG A 31 29.91 -42.06 -12.25
CA ARG A 31 29.00 -41.95 -13.41
C ARG A 31 27.55 -41.89 -12.93
N ILE A 32 26.78 -40.86 -13.26
CA ILE A 32 25.31 -40.92 -13.33
C ILE A 32 24.84 -40.02 -14.49
N GLN A 33 24.21 -40.65 -15.50
CA GLN A 33 23.55 -40.00 -16.63
C GLN A 33 22.06 -39.81 -16.31
N THR A 34 21.54 -38.60 -16.52
CA THR A 34 20.11 -38.37 -16.78
C THR A 34 19.98 -37.48 -18.02
N LYS A 35 19.21 -37.96 -19.00
CA LYS A 35 18.92 -37.29 -20.27
C LYS A 35 17.92 -36.16 -20.03
N HIS A 36 18.18 -34.97 -20.55
CA HIS A 36 17.13 -33.99 -20.84
C HIS A 36 17.22 -33.57 -22.31
N ILE A 37 16.13 -33.86 -23.02
CA ILE A 37 15.81 -33.48 -24.38
C ILE A 37 15.31 -32.04 -24.33
N PHE A 38 16.02 -31.07 -24.93
CA PHE A 38 15.43 -29.84 -25.47
C PHE A 38 16.39 -29.24 -26.52
N HIS A 39 16.00 -29.32 -27.79
CA HIS A 39 16.60 -28.59 -28.90
C HIS A 39 16.09 -27.14 -28.87
N PHE A 40 16.98 -26.16 -28.82
CA PHE A 40 16.66 -24.76 -29.17
C PHE A 40 17.25 -24.44 -30.54
N ASN A 41 16.37 -24.20 -31.51
CA ASN A 41 16.71 -23.71 -32.85
C ASN A 41 17.12 -22.23 -32.76
N SER A 42 18.28 -21.90 -33.34
CA SER A 42 18.68 -20.52 -33.61
C SER A 42 18.00 -20.04 -34.89
N LEU A 43 17.17 -19.00 -34.81
CA LEU A 43 16.76 -18.21 -35.96
C LEU A 43 17.35 -16.81 -35.83
N GLN A 44 18.48 -16.61 -36.50
CA GLN A 44 18.98 -15.31 -36.92
C GLN A 44 18.14 -14.80 -38.08
N HIS A 45 17.58 -13.59 -37.98
CA HIS A 45 17.46 -12.72 -39.16
C HIS A 45 17.44 -11.23 -38.77
N PHE A 46 18.50 -10.57 -39.24
CA PHE A 46 18.65 -9.21 -39.76
C PHE A 46 17.56 -8.16 -39.49
N ILE A 47 17.97 -7.07 -38.83
CA ILE A 47 17.56 -5.71 -39.23
C ILE A 47 18.79 -4.79 -39.19
N ASN A 48 19.17 -4.29 -40.38
CA ASN A 48 20.07 -3.16 -40.59
C ASN A 48 19.29 -1.87 -40.38
N LEU A 49 19.78 -0.94 -39.55
CA LEU A 49 19.39 0.48 -39.60
C LEU A 49 20.55 1.38 -39.14
N SER A 50 21.23 1.92 -40.16
CA SER A 50 21.87 3.23 -40.29
C SER A 50 22.12 4.05 -39.01
N MET A 51 23.40 4.22 -38.65
CA MET A 51 23.84 5.24 -37.70
C MET A 51 23.90 6.61 -38.38
N LYS A 52 23.04 7.55 -37.96
CA LYS A 52 23.29 8.99 -38.14
C LYS A 52 23.83 9.55 -36.82
N LYS A 53 25.08 10.01 -36.87
CA LYS A 53 25.73 10.80 -35.81
C LYS A 53 25.13 12.21 -35.83
N SER A 54 24.38 12.59 -34.79
CA SER A 54 24.12 13.99 -34.48
C SER A 54 24.81 14.33 -33.16
N LEU A 55 25.83 15.19 -33.24
CA LEU A 55 26.39 15.88 -32.08
C LEU A 55 25.32 16.84 -31.55
N SER A 56 24.96 16.72 -30.28
CA SER A 56 24.33 17.81 -29.53
C SER A 56 24.93 17.87 -28.13
N SER A 57 25.62 19.00 -27.91
CA SER A 57 26.10 19.61 -26.68
C SER A 57 25.61 19.01 -25.36
N SER A 58 26.57 18.54 -24.56
CA SER A 58 26.43 18.29 -23.14
C SER A 58 26.16 19.58 -22.38
N SER A 59 24.88 19.92 -22.18
CA SER A 59 24.49 20.77 -21.06
C SER A 59 24.42 19.88 -19.82
N SER A 60 25.33 20.10 -18.87
CA SER A 60 25.25 19.54 -17.52
C SER A 60 23.97 20.04 -16.85
N SER A 61 22.86 19.34 -17.09
CA SER A 61 21.69 19.48 -16.25
C SER A 61 22.06 18.87 -14.91
N SER A 62 22.41 19.72 -13.95
CA SER A 62 22.31 19.36 -12.55
C SER A 62 20.93 18.76 -12.34
N SER A 63 20.86 17.44 -12.20
CA SER A 63 19.64 16.74 -11.83
C SER A 63 19.30 17.23 -10.43
N LEU A 64 18.52 18.30 -10.37
CA LEU A 64 17.85 18.77 -9.16
C LEU A 64 17.06 17.57 -8.65
N ILE A 65 17.60 16.88 -7.65
CA ILE A 65 16.91 15.84 -6.90
C ILE A 65 15.76 16.55 -6.20
N LYS A 66 14.59 16.58 -6.85
CA LYS A 66 13.34 17.03 -6.27
C LYS A 66 12.67 15.78 -5.72
N SER A 67 12.55 15.63 -4.40
CA SER A 67 11.33 15.11 -3.72
C SER A 67 10.79 13.68 -4.04
N SER A 68 11.29 13.07 -5.12
CA SER A 68 10.72 11.99 -5.92
C SER A 68 11.21 10.62 -5.47
N LEU A 69 11.18 10.33 -4.17
CA LEU A 69 11.86 9.13 -3.65
C LEU A 69 11.32 7.82 -4.28
N ILE A 70 10.05 7.80 -4.66
CA ILE A 70 9.44 6.82 -5.57
C ILE A 70 8.09 7.35 -6.10
N ASP A 71 7.77 7.10 -7.37
CA ASP A 71 6.45 7.43 -7.92
C ASP A 71 5.37 6.52 -7.32
N PRO A 72 4.14 7.02 -7.06
CA PRO A 72 3.05 6.15 -6.63
C PRO A 72 2.69 5.11 -7.70
N ASP A 73 2.23 3.94 -7.25
CA ASP A 73 1.79 2.85 -8.11
C ASP A 73 0.66 3.30 -9.05
N GLY A 74 0.83 3.14 -10.36
CA GLY A 74 -0.19 3.53 -11.34
C GLY A 74 -0.23 5.03 -11.67
N GLY A 75 0.73 5.83 -11.19
CA GLY A 75 0.90 7.23 -11.57
C GLY A 75 0.68 8.21 -10.41
N PRO A 76 0.02 9.37 -10.62
CA PRO A 76 -0.19 10.34 -9.54
C PRO A 76 -1.08 9.75 -8.43
N LEU A 77 -0.90 10.24 -7.20
CA LEU A 77 -1.78 9.89 -6.08
C LEU A 77 -3.22 10.28 -6.41
N VAL A 78 -4.11 9.32 -6.26
CA VAL A 78 -5.55 9.51 -6.31
C VAL A 78 -5.98 10.23 -5.03
N ASP A 79 -6.67 11.36 -5.18
CA ASP A 79 -7.36 12.07 -4.11
C ASP A 79 -8.85 12.04 -4.43
N LEU A 80 -9.62 11.40 -3.55
CA LEU A 80 -11.05 11.21 -3.77
C LEU A 80 -11.90 12.18 -2.95
N VAL A 81 -11.26 13.11 -2.22
CA VAL A 81 -11.98 14.20 -1.55
C VAL A 81 -12.45 15.19 -2.61
N VAL A 82 -13.75 15.47 -2.61
CA VAL A 82 -14.35 16.41 -3.56
C VAL A 82 -13.78 17.81 -3.34
N PRO A 83 -13.58 18.60 -4.42
CA PRO A 83 -13.19 19.99 -4.28
C PRO A 83 -14.17 20.80 -3.43
N GLU A 84 -13.66 21.72 -2.60
CA GLU A 84 -14.48 22.50 -1.65
C GLU A 84 -15.62 23.27 -2.34
N ASN A 85 -15.41 23.72 -3.59
CA ASN A 85 -16.42 24.42 -4.39
C ASN A 85 -17.56 23.51 -4.89
N GLU A 86 -17.39 22.19 -4.91
CA GLU A 86 -18.40 21.22 -5.37
C GLU A 86 -19.13 20.53 -4.21
N LYS A 87 -18.53 20.57 -3.02
CA LYS A 87 -19.01 19.88 -1.82
C LYS A 87 -20.49 20.11 -1.50
N ALA A 88 -20.95 21.37 -1.51
CA ALA A 88 -22.35 21.70 -1.20
C ALA A 88 -23.32 21.10 -2.24
N LEU A 89 -22.92 21.09 -3.51
CA LEU A 89 -23.70 20.52 -4.60
C LEU A 89 -23.76 18.99 -4.48
N LYS A 90 -22.61 18.34 -4.26
CA LYS A 90 -22.52 16.89 -4.06
C LYS A 90 -23.29 16.41 -2.83
N LYS A 91 -23.23 17.16 -1.73
CA LYS A 91 -24.00 16.86 -0.51
C LYS A 91 -25.50 16.88 -0.77
N LYS A 92 -26.00 17.92 -1.47
CA LYS A 92 -27.42 18.04 -1.84
C LYS A 92 -27.86 16.93 -2.79
N GLU A 93 -27.03 16.63 -3.80
CA GLU A 93 -27.28 15.54 -4.74
C GLU A 93 -27.44 14.20 -4.03
N ALA A 94 -26.55 13.94 -3.06
CA ALA A 94 -26.56 12.70 -2.32
C ALA A 94 -27.84 12.52 -1.49
N GLU A 95 -28.50 13.58 -1.00
CA GLU A 95 -29.71 13.50 -0.15
C GLU A 95 -30.81 12.60 -0.74
N SER A 96 -30.99 12.59 -2.07
CA SER A 96 -32.00 11.76 -2.74
C SER A 96 -31.57 10.31 -2.99
N MET A 97 -30.31 9.95 -2.74
CA MET A 97 -29.80 8.60 -2.98
C MET A 97 -30.18 7.65 -1.85
N PRO A 98 -30.33 6.33 -2.12
CA PRO A 98 -30.36 5.33 -1.06
C PRO A 98 -29.09 5.43 -0.21
N LYS A 99 -29.23 5.11 1.08
CA LYS A 99 -28.19 5.32 2.09
C LYS A 99 -27.69 3.99 2.64
N LEU A 100 -26.37 3.84 2.68
CA LEU A 100 -25.69 2.76 3.38
C LEU A 100 -25.04 3.29 4.65
N LYS A 101 -25.29 2.61 5.77
CA LYS A 101 -24.62 2.93 7.04
C LYS A 101 -23.30 2.19 7.11
N LEU A 102 -22.23 2.92 7.37
CA LEU A 102 -20.90 2.38 7.55
C LEU A 102 -20.69 1.94 8.99
N SER A 103 -19.99 0.82 9.18
CA SER A 103 -19.36 0.53 10.48
C SER A 103 -18.16 1.45 10.71
N LYS A 104 -17.58 1.40 11.92
CA LYS A 104 -16.32 2.10 12.20
C LYS A 104 -15.21 1.63 11.28
N ILE A 105 -15.15 0.33 10.99
CA ILE A 105 -14.15 -0.30 10.13
C ILE A 105 -14.34 0.13 8.67
N ASP A 106 -15.59 0.23 8.20
CA ASP A 106 -15.85 0.72 6.84
C ASP A 106 -15.43 2.18 6.68
N LEU A 107 -15.65 3.03 7.71
CA LEU A 107 -15.18 4.42 7.71
C LEU A 107 -13.65 4.53 7.62
N GLU A 108 -12.93 3.65 8.32
CA GLU A 108 -11.47 3.56 8.21
C GLU A 108 -11.02 3.15 6.80
N TRP A 109 -11.73 2.23 6.13
CA TRP A 109 -11.44 1.90 4.73
C TRP A 109 -11.77 3.05 3.77
N VAL A 110 -12.87 3.78 3.99
CA VAL A 110 -13.15 5.02 3.25
C VAL A 110 -11.98 5.99 3.38
N HIS A 111 -11.45 6.16 4.60
CA HIS A 111 -10.30 7.03 4.85
C HIS A 111 -9.06 6.58 4.07
N VAL A 112 -8.70 5.28 4.11
CA VAL A 112 -7.58 4.69 3.35
C VAL A 112 -7.67 5.00 1.86
N ILE A 113 -8.84 4.73 1.27
CA ILE A 113 -9.04 4.91 -0.17
C ILE A 113 -9.02 6.41 -0.51
N SER A 114 -9.64 7.25 0.33
CA SER A 114 -9.79 8.68 0.07
C SER A 114 -8.48 9.44 -0.04
N GLU A 115 -7.49 9.07 0.77
CA GLU A 115 -6.18 9.73 0.78
C GLU A 115 -5.19 9.15 -0.24
N GLY A 116 -5.59 8.12 -0.99
CA GLY A 116 -4.75 7.51 -2.01
C GLY A 116 -3.71 6.53 -1.46
N TRP A 117 -3.92 5.97 -0.26
CA TRP A 117 -3.07 4.88 0.21
C TRP A 117 -3.17 3.68 -0.71
N ALA A 118 -4.40 3.35 -1.13
CA ALA A 118 -4.68 2.20 -1.99
C ALA A 118 -4.50 2.51 -3.50
N ASN A 119 -3.59 3.42 -3.85
CA ASN A 119 -3.38 3.85 -5.23
C ASN A 119 -3.16 2.64 -6.15
N PRO A 120 -3.78 2.59 -7.35
CA PRO A 120 -4.64 3.59 -7.98
C PRO A 120 -6.14 3.31 -7.84
N LEU A 121 -6.59 2.59 -6.80
CA LEU A 121 -8.02 2.34 -6.59
C LEU A 121 -8.81 3.66 -6.47
N LYS A 122 -9.97 3.69 -7.13
CA LYS A 122 -10.88 4.85 -7.15
C LYS A 122 -12.03 4.72 -6.16
N GLY A 123 -12.11 3.63 -5.42
CA GLY A 123 -13.17 3.34 -4.46
C GLY A 123 -13.09 1.89 -3.98
N PHE A 124 -14.21 1.39 -3.45
CA PHE A 124 -14.30 -0.02 -3.05
C PHE A 124 -14.24 -0.91 -4.28
N MET A 125 -13.51 -2.03 -4.16
CA MET A 125 -13.19 -2.90 -5.29
C MET A 125 -14.45 -3.41 -5.98
N ARG A 126 -14.47 -3.27 -7.31
CA ARG A 126 -15.36 -4.01 -8.20
C ARG A 126 -14.98 -5.50 -8.23
N GLU A 127 -15.84 -6.32 -8.83
CA GLU A 127 -15.65 -7.78 -8.77
C GLU A 127 -14.32 -8.22 -9.44
N ASP A 128 -13.93 -7.57 -10.53
CA ASP A 128 -12.68 -7.84 -11.24
C ASP A 128 -11.44 -7.48 -10.41
N GLU A 129 -11.45 -6.33 -9.73
CA GLU A 129 -10.38 -5.90 -8.81
C GLU A 129 -10.30 -6.83 -7.59
N TYR A 130 -11.45 -7.20 -7.02
CA TYR A 130 -11.56 -8.13 -5.90
C TYR A 130 -10.97 -9.50 -6.24
N LEU A 131 -11.34 -10.07 -7.39
CA LEU A 131 -10.82 -11.35 -7.85
C LEU A 131 -9.31 -11.26 -8.13
N GLN A 132 -8.83 -10.19 -8.78
CA GLN A 132 -7.40 -10.02 -9.04
C GLN A 132 -6.59 -9.92 -7.74
N SER A 133 -7.04 -9.11 -6.78
CA SER A 133 -6.40 -8.98 -5.48
C SER A 133 -6.35 -10.32 -4.73
N MET A 134 -7.48 -11.01 -4.66
CA MET A 134 -7.62 -12.27 -3.93
C MET A 134 -6.80 -13.42 -4.54
N HIS A 135 -6.79 -13.54 -5.88
CA HIS A 135 -6.12 -14.64 -6.57
C HIS A 135 -4.64 -14.38 -6.84
N PHE A 136 -4.27 -13.14 -7.16
CA PHE A 136 -2.95 -12.83 -7.71
C PHE A 136 -2.14 -11.83 -6.87
N ASN A 137 -2.74 -11.20 -5.87
CA ASN A 137 -2.14 -10.15 -5.04
C ASN A 137 -1.70 -8.90 -5.83
N PHE A 138 -2.32 -8.64 -6.97
CA PHE A 138 -2.04 -7.47 -7.80
C PHE A 138 -3.31 -6.97 -8.48
N LEU A 139 -3.27 -5.74 -9.01
CA LEU A 139 -4.22 -5.25 -10.01
C LEU A 139 -3.50 -5.01 -11.33
N ARG A 140 -4.13 -5.40 -12.43
CA ARG A 140 -3.70 -5.04 -13.79
C ARG A 140 -4.43 -3.78 -14.22
N LEU A 141 -3.68 -2.74 -14.53
CA LEU A 141 -4.18 -1.46 -14.99
C LEU A 141 -4.51 -1.50 -16.50
N ASN A 142 -5.27 -0.51 -16.96
CA ASN A 142 -5.71 -0.40 -18.35
C ASN A 142 -4.55 -0.28 -19.36
N ASP A 143 -3.41 0.27 -18.94
CA ASP A 143 -2.18 0.37 -19.73
C ASP A 143 -1.36 -0.94 -19.73
N GLY A 144 -1.83 -1.97 -19.03
CA GLY A 144 -1.18 -3.27 -18.89
C GLY A 144 -0.17 -3.35 -17.74
N ASN A 145 0.10 -2.25 -17.03
CA ASN A 145 0.96 -2.25 -15.85
C ASN A 145 0.32 -3.03 -14.70
N ILE A 146 1.16 -3.52 -13.80
CA ILE A 146 0.74 -4.31 -12.64
C ILE A 146 1.17 -3.58 -11.37
N VAL A 147 0.25 -3.45 -10.42
CA VAL A 147 0.49 -2.83 -9.11
C VAL A 147 0.19 -3.81 -7.99
N ASN A 148 0.91 -3.73 -6.87
CA ASN A 148 0.68 -4.66 -5.77
C ASN A 148 -0.63 -4.33 -5.05
N MET A 149 -1.48 -5.34 -4.85
CA MET A 149 -2.74 -5.19 -4.12
C MET A 149 -3.15 -6.53 -3.52
N SER A 150 -2.53 -6.88 -2.39
CA SER A 150 -2.70 -8.21 -1.78
C SER A 150 -3.90 -8.36 -0.85
N LEU A 151 -4.63 -7.26 -0.58
CA LEU A 151 -5.76 -7.25 0.34
C LEU A 151 -7.03 -6.71 -0.35
N PRO A 152 -8.15 -7.45 -0.31
CA PRO A 152 -9.45 -6.94 -0.73
C PRO A 152 -9.92 -5.75 0.10
N ILE A 153 -10.12 -4.61 -0.55
CA ILE A 153 -10.70 -3.40 0.02
C ILE A 153 -12.14 -3.28 -0.48
N VAL A 154 -13.08 -3.81 0.30
CA VAL A 154 -14.48 -4.04 -0.11
C VAL A 154 -15.45 -3.56 0.95
N LEU A 155 -16.64 -3.14 0.53
CA LEU A 155 -17.77 -2.81 1.41
C LEU A 155 -18.80 -3.94 1.31
N ALA A 156 -19.20 -4.51 2.45
CA ALA A 156 -20.19 -5.58 2.49
C ALA A 156 -21.59 -5.02 2.82
N ILE A 157 -22.63 -5.58 2.19
CA ILE A 157 -24.03 -5.21 2.41
C ILE A 157 -24.90 -6.46 2.56
N ASP A 158 -25.97 -6.34 3.34
CA ASP A 158 -26.94 -7.43 3.51
C ASP A 158 -27.98 -7.46 2.38
N ASP A 159 -28.87 -8.46 2.43
CA ASP A 159 -29.93 -8.62 1.42
C ASP A 159 -30.91 -7.43 1.41
N LYS A 160 -31.18 -6.84 2.58
CA LYS A 160 -32.11 -5.70 2.73
C LYS A 160 -31.51 -4.43 2.12
N ASP A 161 -30.25 -4.16 2.37
CA ASP A 161 -29.52 -3.05 1.78
C ASP A 161 -29.46 -3.19 0.26
N LYS A 162 -29.16 -4.40 -0.24
CA LYS A 162 -29.20 -4.69 -1.68
C LYS A 162 -30.58 -4.42 -2.30
N GLU A 163 -31.65 -4.87 -1.65
CA GLU A 163 -33.03 -4.61 -2.10
C GLU A 163 -33.35 -3.11 -2.08
N THR A 164 -32.92 -2.40 -1.04
CA THR A 164 -33.14 -0.95 -0.87
C THR A 164 -32.41 -0.14 -1.95
N ILE A 165 -31.19 -0.54 -2.31
CA ILE A 165 -30.44 0.08 -3.41
C ILE A 165 -31.15 -0.16 -4.75
N GLY A 166 -31.63 -1.39 -4.96
CA GLY A 166 -32.41 -1.75 -6.14
C GLY A 166 -31.65 -1.49 -7.45
N LEU A 167 -32.20 -0.60 -8.28
CA LEU A 167 -31.63 -0.20 -9.57
C LEU A 167 -30.86 1.12 -9.52
N SER A 168 -30.64 1.67 -8.32
CA SER A 168 -29.91 2.93 -8.16
C SER A 168 -28.45 2.75 -8.58
N SER A 169 -27.94 3.65 -9.41
CA SER A 169 -26.53 3.62 -9.81
C SER A 169 -25.60 4.11 -8.71
N ASP A 170 -26.10 4.93 -7.80
CA ASP A 170 -25.29 5.64 -6.80
C ASP A 170 -25.91 5.50 -5.41
N VAL A 171 -25.06 5.47 -4.38
CA VAL A 171 -25.48 5.35 -2.98
C VAL A 171 -24.74 6.38 -2.13
N GLY A 172 -25.44 6.98 -1.16
CA GLY A 172 -24.81 7.82 -0.14
C GLY A 172 -24.29 6.99 1.02
N LEU A 173 -23.09 7.28 1.50
CA LEU A 173 -22.46 6.60 2.63
C LEU A 173 -22.60 7.44 3.90
N ILE A 174 -23.19 6.84 4.94
CA ILE A 174 -23.44 7.47 6.24
C ILE A 174 -22.44 6.92 7.25
N ALA A 175 -21.65 7.78 7.88
CA ALA A 175 -20.73 7.41 8.95
C ALA A 175 -21.46 6.93 10.22
N PRO A 176 -20.75 6.25 11.15
CA PRO A 176 -21.35 5.77 12.41
C PRO A 176 -21.99 6.87 13.27
N ASP A 177 -21.58 8.12 13.13
CA ASP A 177 -22.13 9.29 13.82
C ASP A 177 -23.42 9.84 13.16
N GLY A 178 -23.84 9.26 12.04
CA GLY A 178 -25.03 9.67 11.28
C GLY A 178 -24.77 10.69 10.18
N ASN A 179 -23.54 11.17 10.01
CA ASN A 179 -23.21 12.13 8.98
C ASN A 179 -23.09 11.48 7.59
N LEU A 180 -23.61 12.15 6.57
CA LEU A 180 -23.33 11.78 5.19
C LEU A 180 -21.90 12.22 4.83
N ILE A 181 -21.03 11.26 4.55
CA ILE A 181 -19.58 11.51 4.38
C ILE A 181 -19.07 11.24 2.98
N ALA A 182 -19.75 10.42 2.18
CA ALA A 182 -19.29 10.08 0.83
C ALA A 182 -20.45 9.63 -0.07
N ILE A 183 -20.15 9.52 -1.36
CA ILE A 183 -21.00 8.94 -2.39
C ILE A 183 -20.21 7.80 -3.03
N LEU A 184 -20.85 6.65 -3.25
CA LEU A 184 -20.30 5.57 -4.06
C LEU A 184 -21.07 5.51 -5.37
N ARG A 185 -20.39 5.78 -6.47
CA ARG A 185 -20.93 5.96 -7.82
C ARG A 185 -20.85 4.68 -8.64
N SER A 186 -21.77 4.57 -9.59
CA SER A 186 -21.79 3.49 -10.59
C SER A 186 -21.63 2.12 -9.95
N VAL A 187 -22.41 1.83 -8.91
CA VAL A 187 -22.20 0.68 -8.04
C VAL A 187 -22.34 -0.65 -8.78
N GLN A 188 -21.53 -1.62 -8.36
CA GLN A 188 -21.64 -3.01 -8.78
C GLN A 188 -21.78 -3.89 -7.53
N ILE A 189 -22.88 -4.62 -7.43
CA ILE A 189 -23.16 -5.55 -6.33
C ILE A 189 -22.87 -6.98 -6.78
N TYR A 190 -22.01 -7.69 -6.05
CA TYR A 190 -21.57 -9.06 -6.35
C TYR A 190 -21.51 -9.93 -5.09
N LYS A 191 -21.33 -11.25 -5.25
CA LYS A 191 -21.41 -12.20 -4.11
C LYS A 191 -20.19 -12.10 -3.19
N HIS A 192 -20.45 -12.14 -1.89
CA HIS A 192 -19.42 -12.27 -0.86
C HIS A 192 -19.21 -13.74 -0.50
N ASN A 193 -18.37 -14.44 -1.27
CA ASN A 193 -17.97 -15.82 -0.94
C ASN A 193 -17.02 -15.83 0.27
N LYS A 194 -17.56 -15.66 1.48
CA LYS A 194 -16.80 -15.42 2.72
C LYS A 194 -15.75 -16.49 3.00
N GLU A 195 -16.12 -17.77 2.93
CA GLU A 195 -15.19 -18.87 3.21
C GLU A 195 -14.00 -18.86 2.25
N GLU A 196 -14.24 -18.65 0.94
CA GLU A 196 -13.18 -18.53 -0.06
C GLU A 196 -12.28 -17.32 0.22
N ARG A 197 -12.88 -16.16 0.51
CA ARG A 197 -12.16 -14.94 0.87
C ARG A 197 -11.24 -15.20 2.06
N ILE A 198 -11.77 -15.80 3.11
CA ILE A 198 -11.04 -16.09 4.35
C ILE A 198 -9.88 -17.06 4.04
N ALA A 199 -10.17 -18.17 3.36
CA ALA A 199 -9.17 -19.19 3.02
C ALA A 199 -8.01 -18.61 2.19
N ARG A 200 -8.31 -17.77 1.19
CA ARG A 200 -7.29 -17.21 0.29
C ARG A 200 -6.44 -16.12 0.94
N ILE A 201 -7.05 -15.30 1.78
CA ILE A 201 -6.36 -14.18 2.42
C ILE A 201 -5.58 -14.65 3.64
N TRP A 202 -6.16 -15.48 4.52
CA TRP A 202 -5.50 -15.95 5.75
C TRP A 202 -4.76 -17.27 5.59
N GLY A 203 -4.99 -18.03 4.53
CA GLY A 203 -4.45 -19.39 4.38
C GLY A 203 -5.08 -20.41 5.32
N THR A 204 -6.19 -20.05 5.97
CA THR A 204 -6.96 -20.89 6.90
C THR A 204 -8.37 -20.33 7.03
N THR A 205 -9.32 -21.19 7.39
CA THR A 205 -10.71 -20.83 7.77
C THR A 205 -10.99 -21.11 9.24
N ALA A 206 -9.94 -21.30 10.04
CA ALA A 206 -10.07 -21.58 11.47
C ALA A 206 -10.83 -20.44 12.19
N PRO A 207 -11.70 -20.77 13.16
CA PRO A 207 -12.37 -19.78 13.97
C PRO A 207 -11.39 -19.02 14.86
N GLY A 208 -11.80 -17.86 15.36
CA GLY A 208 -11.02 -17.05 16.29
C GLY A 208 -9.99 -16.13 15.63
N LEU A 209 -10.05 -15.96 14.30
CA LEU A 209 -9.32 -14.92 13.57
C LEU A 209 -9.97 -13.56 13.86
N PRO A 210 -9.36 -12.63 14.62
CA PRO A 210 -10.06 -11.47 15.17
C PRO A 210 -10.76 -10.60 14.12
N TYR A 211 -10.09 -10.31 13.00
CA TYR A 211 -10.69 -9.51 11.92
C TYR A 211 -11.80 -10.27 11.17
N VAL A 212 -11.68 -11.59 11.03
CA VAL A 212 -12.71 -12.40 10.37
C VAL A 212 -13.96 -12.40 11.23
N GLU A 213 -13.83 -12.65 12.53
CA GLU A 213 -14.94 -12.68 13.47
C GLU A 213 -15.63 -11.31 13.62
N GLU A 214 -14.85 -10.23 13.61
CA GLU A 214 -15.40 -8.88 13.74
C GLU A 214 -16.04 -8.37 12.44
N VAL A 215 -15.45 -8.68 11.28
CA VAL A 215 -15.79 -7.99 10.02
C VAL A 215 -16.42 -8.91 8.98
N ILE A 216 -15.92 -10.13 8.80
CA ILE A 216 -16.32 -10.97 7.66
C ILE A 216 -17.46 -11.91 8.03
N THR A 217 -17.34 -12.59 9.18
CA THR A 217 -18.37 -13.52 9.67
C THR A 217 -19.74 -12.83 9.79
N PRO A 218 -19.88 -11.67 10.48
CA PRO A 218 -21.18 -11.02 10.66
C PRO A 218 -21.63 -10.16 9.47
N ALA A 219 -20.75 -9.88 8.49
CA ALA A 219 -21.09 -9.06 7.33
C ALA A 219 -22.22 -9.65 6.47
N GLY A 220 -22.77 -8.86 5.56
CA GLY A 220 -23.72 -9.36 4.57
C GLY A 220 -23.10 -10.30 3.53
N ASN A 221 -23.97 -10.93 2.74
CA ASN A 221 -23.62 -11.91 1.70
C ASN A 221 -23.27 -11.26 0.35
N TRP A 222 -23.28 -9.93 0.28
CA TRP A 222 -22.97 -9.16 -0.91
C TRP A 222 -21.83 -8.19 -0.64
N LEU A 223 -21.07 -7.91 -1.69
CA LEU A 223 -20.10 -6.83 -1.74
C LEU A 223 -20.59 -5.77 -2.73
N ILE A 224 -20.29 -4.52 -2.45
CA ILE A 224 -20.58 -3.38 -3.33
C ILE A 224 -19.29 -2.63 -3.65
N GLY A 225 -18.96 -2.57 -4.94
CA GLY A 225 -17.84 -1.81 -5.48
C GLY A 225 -18.32 -0.59 -6.27
N GLY A 226 -17.46 0.41 -6.45
CA GLY A 226 -17.83 1.64 -7.15
C GLY A 226 -16.77 2.72 -7.02
N ASP A 227 -17.00 3.85 -7.70
CA ASP A 227 -16.11 5.01 -7.63
C ASP A 227 -16.51 5.89 -6.43
N LEU A 228 -15.57 6.16 -5.54
CA LEU A 228 -15.83 6.84 -4.28
C LEU A 228 -15.57 8.35 -4.43
N GLU A 229 -16.53 9.16 -3.98
CA GLU A 229 -16.40 10.61 -3.83
C GLU A 229 -16.59 10.95 -2.35
N VAL A 230 -15.54 11.42 -1.68
CA VAL A 230 -15.59 11.75 -0.25
C VAL A 230 -15.88 13.23 -0.07
N LEU A 231 -16.90 13.57 0.72
CA LEU A 231 -17.38 14.95 0.86
C LEU A 231 -16.45 15.82 1.70
N GLU A 232 -15.77 15.23 2.68
CA GLU A 232 -14.85 15.89 3.61
C GLU A 232 -13.71 14.95 4.02
N PRO A 233 -12.48 15.47 4.24
CA PRO A 233 -11.41 14.67 4.82
C PRO A 233 -11.85 14.02 6.15
N ILE A 234 -11.58 12.73 6.32
CA ILE A 234 -12.01 11.98 7.50
C ILE A 234 -11.24 12.47 8.74
N LYS A 235 -11.98 12.73 9.81
CA LYS A 235 -11.45 13.10 11.13
C LYS A 235 -12.09 12.24 12.20
N TYR A 236 -11.30 11.83 13.20
CA TYR A 236 -11.77 10.98 14.29
C TYR A 236 -12.05 11.77 15.56
N ASN A 237 -11.51 12.99 15.67
CA ASN A 237 -11.67 13.89 16.82
C ASN A 237 -11.29 13.24 18.16
N ASP A 238 -10.30 12.35 18.13
CA ASP A 238 -9.79 11.59 19.28
C ASP A 238 -8.50 12.20 19.87
N GLY A 239 -8.16 13.41 19.46
CA GLY A 239 -6.91 14.09 19.82
C GLY A 239 -5.69 13.63 19.04
N LEU A 240 -5.81 12.67 18.12
CA LEU A 240 -4.69 12.14 17.32
C LEU A 240 -4.75 12.52 15.84
N ASP A 241 -5.70 13.35 15.40
CA ASP A 241 -5.84 13.69 13.97
C ASP A 241 -4.64 14.45 13.40
N HIS A 242 -3.89 15.18 14.23
CA HIS A 242 -2.65 15.85 13.82
C HIS A 242 -1.52 14.88 13.48
N TYR A 243 -1.64 13.62 13.91
CA TYR A 243 -0.77 12.52 13.54
C TYR A 243 -1.23 11.79 12.27
N ARG A 244 -2.46 12.01 11.78
CA ARG A 244 -3.00 11.35 10.57
C ARG A 244 -2.68 12.20 9.35
N LEU A 245 -1.47 12.07 8.82
CA LEU A 245 -1.11 12.72 7.57
C LEU A 245 -1.32 11.77 6.39
N SER A 246 -1.91 12.31 5.34
CA SER A 246 -2.07 11.64 4.05
C SER A 246 -0.71 11.35 3.37
N PRO A 247 -0.65 10.43 2.40
CA PRO A 247 0.55 10.20 1.58
C PRO A 247 1.08 11.48 0.92
N ARG A 248 0.18 12.37 0.52
CA ARG A 248 0.51 13.68 -0.05
C ARG A 248 1.20 14.58 0.96
N GLU A 249 0.69 14.68 2.18
CA GLU A 249 1.29 15.48 3.25
C GLU A 249 2.63 14.88 3.72
N LEU A 250 2.72 13.55 3.77
CA LEU A 250 3.96 12.82 4.03
C LEU A 250 5.06 13.17 3.02
N ARG A 251 4.76 13.10 1.72
CA ARG A 251 5.70 13.48 0.66
C ARG A 251 6.16 14.93 0.81
N LYS A 252 5.22 15.87 1.03
CA LYS A 252 5.55 17.28 1.29
C LYS A 252 6.48 17.45 2.49
N GLU A 253 6.29 16.67 3.55
CA GLU A 253 7.12 16.75 4.74
C GLU A 253 8.53 16.18 4.51
N PHE A 254 8.67 15.11 3.74
CA PHE A 254 9.98 14.60 3.32
C PHE A 254 10.73 15.60 2.45
N ASP A 255 10.02 16.30 1.57
CA ASP A 255 10.59 17.33 0.68
C ASP A 255 11.08 18.53 1.45
N LYS A 256 10.25 19.03 2.37
CA LYS A 256 10.58 20.13 3.27
C LYS A 256 11.85 19.83 4.07
N ARG A 257 12.11 18.56 4.34
CA ARG A 257 13.28 18.09 5.08
C ARG A 257 14.44 17.68 4.20
N GLN A 258 14.30 17.77 2.89
CA GLN A 258 15.33 17.40 1.94
C GLN A 258 15.80 15.96 2.16
N ALA A 259 14.86 15.04 2.40
CA ALA A 259 15.15 13.63 2.53
C ALA A 259 15.72 13.09 1.21
N ASP A 260 16.85 12.40 1.26
CA ASP A 260 17.42 11.69 0.10
C ASP A 260 17.19 10.17 0.15
N ALA A 261 16.70 9.68 1.29
CA ALA A 261 16.10 8.38 1.47
C ALA A 261 15.03 8.44 2.56
N VAL A 262 13.97 7.66 2.42
CA VAL A 262 12.99 7.41 3.48
C VAL A 262 12.93 5.92 3.73
N PHE A 263 12.98 5.52 5.01
CA PHE A 263 12.78 4.13 5.40
C PHE A 263 11.66 4.04 6.41
N ALA A 264 10.68 3.20 6.13
CA ALA A 264 9.48 3.05 6.94
C ALA A 264 9.63 1.91 7.94
N PHE A 265 9.17 2.13 9.17
CA PHE A 265 9.06 1.11 10.20
C PHE A 265 7.60 0.98 10.63
N GLN A 266 6.92 -0.02 10.06
CA GLN A 266 5.55 -0.37 10.40
C GLN A 266 5.49 -1.11 11.74
N LEU A 267 4.67 -0.63 12.66
CA LEU A 267 4.46 -1.26 13.97
C LEU A 267 3.01 -1.18 14.43
N ARG A 268 2.60 -2.13 15.27
CA ARG A 268 1.32 -2.10 16.00
C ARG A 268 1.50 -2.22 17.51
N ASN A 269 2.74 -2.40 17.96
CA ASN A 269 3.11 -2.65 19.35
C ASN A 269 3.92 -1.46 19.90
N PRO A 270 4.07 -1.35 21.24
CA PRO A 270 5.07 -0.48 21.84
C PRO A 270 6.48 -0.70 21.27
N VAL A 271 7.26 0.38 21.16
CA VAL A 271 8.65 0.32 20.70
C VAL A 271 9.53 -0.14 21.86
N HIS A 272 10.29 -1.21 21.63
CA HIS A 272 11.35 -1.69 22.53
C HIS A 272 12.71 -1.68 21.81
N ASN A 273 13.80 -1.95 22.54
CA ASN A 273 15.18 -1.83 22.02
C ASN A 273 15.49 -2.71 20.81
N GLY A 274 14.75 -3.81 20.62
CA GLY A 274 14.88 -4.64 19.42
C GLY A 274 14.41 -3.91 18.15
N HIS A 275 13.30 -3.17 18.23
CA HIS A 275 12.86 -2.29 17.14
C HIS A 275 13.88 -1.15 16.94
N ALA A 276 14.34 -0.53 18.03
CA ALA A 276 15.33 0.55 17.96
C ALA A 276 16.64 0.11 17.28
N LEU A 277 17.11 -1.11 17.57
CA LEU A 277 18.28 -1.69 16.91
C LEU A 277 18.09 -1.78 15.39
N LEU A 278 16.95 -2.27 14.92
CA LEU A 278 16.66 -2.38 13.48
C LEU A 278 16.60 -0.99 12.81
N MET A 279 15.97 -0.01 13.46
CA MET A 279 15.86 1.35 12.95
C MET A 279 17.25 2.03 12.88
N ASN A 280 18.05 1.90 13.93
CA ASN A 280 19.44 2.39 13.99
C ASN A 280 20.33 1.74 12.93
N ASP A 281 20.26 0.42 12.82
CA ASP A 281 21.08 -0.32 11.86
C ASP A 281 20.71 0.02 10.42
N THR A 282 19.41 0.19 10.13
CA THR A 282 18.94 0.63 8.81
C THR A 282 19.47 2.02 8.47
N ARG A 283 19.39 2.98 9.40
CA ARG A 283 19.97 4.32 9.21
C ARG A 283 21.47 4.23 8.92
N ARG A 284 22.20 3.48 9.74
CA ARG A 284 23.66 3.30 9.58
C ARG A 284 24.00 2.78 8.20
N ARG A 285 23.32 1.73 7.73
CA ARG A 285 23.53 1.16 6.39
C ARG A 285 23.23 2.17 5.28
N LEU A 286 22.17 2.96 5.40
CA LEU A 286 21.87 4.01 4.42
C LEU A 286 22.98 5.07 4.35
N LEU A 287 23.51 5.48 5.51
CA LEU A 287 24.66 6.39 5.55
C LEU A 287 25.92 5.77 4.92
N GLU A 288 26.20 4.49 5.20
CA GLU A 288 27.30 3.72 4.59
C GLU A 288 27.14 3.56 3.06
N MET A 289 25.89 3.47 2.57
CA MET A 289 25.57 3.45 1.14
C MET A 289 25.74 4.82 0.46
N GLY A 290 25.96 5.89 1.23
CA GLY A 290 26.25 7.22 0.70
C GLY A 290 25.10 8.22 0.80
N TYR A 291 23.91 7.82 1.25
CA TYR A 291 22.82 8.76 1.58
C TYR A 291 23.28 9.71 2.69
N LYS A 292 22.89 10.97 2.61
CA LYS A 292 23.30 12.07 3.49
C LYS A 292 22.21 12.41 4.50
N ASN A 293 20.95 12.23 4.14
CA ASN A 293 19.82 12.58 4.98
C ASN A 293 18.69 11.52 4.93
N PRO A 294 18.98 10.26 5.35
CA PRO A 294 17.96 9.25 5.46
C PRO A 294 16.96 9.62 6.58
N ILE A 295 15.67 9.59 6.29
CA ILE A 295 14.60 9.88 7.26
C ILE A 295 13.84 8.61 7.62
N LEU A 296 13.66 8.38 8.92
CA LEU A 296 12.78 7.33 9.42
C LEU A 296 11.33 7.81 9.35
N LEU A 297 10.47 7.01 8.73
CA LEU A 297 9.03 7.08 8.92
C LEU A 297 8.62 6.03 9.96
N LEU A 298 8.41 6.45 11.22
CA LEU A 298 7.85 5.59 12.25
C LEU A 298 6.33 5.58 12.10
N HIS A 299 5.76 4.45 11.69
CA HIS A 299 4.40 4.39 11.14
C HIS A 299 3.49 3.47 11.98
N PRO A 300 3.05 3.88 13.19
CA PRO A 300 2.17 3.07 14.01
C PRO A 300 0.80 2.87 13.34
N LEU A 301 0.25 1.65 13.39
CA LEU A 301 -1.14 1.43 12.96
C LEU A 301 -2.12 2.03 13.96
N GLY A 302 -3.24 2.55 13.48
CA GLY A 302 -4.36 2.90 14.34
C GLY A 302 -5.74 2.83 13.71
N GLY A 303 -5.88 2.01 12.67
CA GLY A 303 -7.15 1.32 12.45
C GLY A 303 -7.39 0.23 13.49
N PHE A 304 -8.40 -0.59 13.22
CA PHE A 304 -8.74 -1.74 14.06
C PHE A 304 -7.52 -2.59 14.45
N VAL A 305 -7.42 -2.87 15.74
CA VAL A 305 -6.51 -3.83 16.35
C VAL A 305 -7.31 -4.81 17.20
N LYS A 306 -6.77 -6.02 17.41
CA LYS A 306 -7.42 -7.01 18.27
C LYS A 306 -7.45 -6.53 19.73
N ALA A 307 -8.40 -7.03 20.51
CA ALA A 307 -8.70 -6.52 21.84
C ALA A 307 -7.55 -6.60 22.86
N ASP A 308 -6.59 -7.52 22.67
CA ASP A 308 -5.43 -7.67 23.54
C ASP A 308 -4.19 -6.85 23.10
N ASP A 309 -4.28 -6.09 22.02
CA ASP A 309 -3.23 -5.13 21.63
C ASP A 309 -3.33 -3.85 22.47
N VAL A 310 -2.17 -3.19 22.68
CA VAL A 310 -2.13 -1.91 23.40
C VAL A 310 -2.89 -0.84 22.60
N PRO A 311 -3.82 -0.09 23.23
CA PRO A 311 -4.56 0.99 22.60
C PRO A 311 -3.68 2.02 21.89
N LEU A 312 -4.22 2.65 20.85
CA LEU A 312 -3.47 3.57 20.00
C LEU A 312 -2.89 4.74 20.79
N ASP A 313 -3.72 5.48 21.52
CA ASP A 313 -3.34 6.59 22.39
C ASP A 313 -2.19 6.23 23.34
N VAL A 314 -2.26 5.07 23.99
CA VAL A 314 -1.21 4.57 24.89
C VAL A 314 0.07 4.24 24.13
N ARG A 315 -0.01 3.64 22.94
CA ARG A 315 1.16 3.41 22.10
C ARG A 315 1.79 4.73 21.67
N MET A 316 0.97 5.71 21.31
CA MET A 316 1.45 7.02 20.88
C MET A 316 2.15 7.76 22.02
N GLU A 317 1.61 7.69 23.24
CA GLU A 317 2.28 8.20 24.44
C GLU A 317 3.59 7.45 24.72
N GLN A 318 3.60 6.13 24.58
CA GLN A 318 4.82 5.34 24.80
C GLN A 318 5.90 5.68 23.78
N HIS A 319 5.54 5.77 22.50
CA HIS A 319 6.43 6.14 21.40
C HIS A 319 7.01 7.55 21.59
N SER A 320 6.23 8.52 22.09
CA SER A 320 6.74 9.87 22.38
C SER A 320 7.74 9.89 23.55
N LYS A 321 7.65 8.92 24.47
CA LYS A 321 8.60 8.72 25.58
C LYS A 321 9.82 7.88 25.25
N VAL A 322 9.86 7.23 24.07
CA VAL A 322 11.09 6.53 23.63
C VAL A 322 12.15 7.59 23.35
N ASN A 323 13.04 7.75 24.33
CA ASN A 323 13.94 8.88 24.44
C ASN A 323 15.04 8.85 23.36
N ILE A 324 15.25 10.02 22.78
CA ILE A 324 16.03 10.40 21.59
C ILE A 324 17.54 10.12 21.70
N ASN A 325 18.06 9.79 22.89
CA ASN A 325 19.50 9.60 23.09
C ASN A 325 20.07 8.25 22.63
N PHE A 326 19.23 7.24 22.39
CA PHE A 326 19.68 5.91 21.93
C PHE A 326 19.71 5.74 20.41
N LEU A 327 19.12 6.70 19.70
CA LEU A 327 19.05 6.69 18.27
C LEU A 327 19.76 7.97 17.81
N HIS A 328 20.98 7.87 17.26
CA HIS A 328 21.75 8.98 16.68
C HIS A 328 21.06 9.56 15.43
N PHE A 329 19.88 10.09 15.63
CA PHE A 329 19.10 10.79 14.65
C PHE A 329 18.97 12.20 15.19
N THR A 330 19.02 13.16 14.28
CA THR A 330 18.17 14.34 14.36
C THR A 330 16.72 13.83 14.37
N PHE A 331 16.24 13.33 15.52
CA PHE A 331 14.82 13.06 15.74
C PHE A 331 14.16 14.42 15.80
N LEU A 332 13.55 14.81 14.68
CA LEU A 332 12.17 15.16 14.89
C LEU A 332 11.45 13.86 15.22
N ILE A 333 10.66 13.89 16.28
CA ILE A 333 9.38 13.18 16.29
C ILE A 333 8.65 13.71 15.06
N LEU A 334 8.99 13.14 13.93
CA LEU A 334 8.30 13.36 12.69
C LEU A 334 7.20 12.36 12.70
N ASP A 335 6.16 12.80 13.41
CA ASP A 335 4.83 12.32 13.26
C ASP A 335 4.78 10.80 13.41
N LEU A 336 4.61 10.35 14.66
CA LEU A 336 3.90 9.10 14.86
C LEU A 336 2.69 9.18 13.94
N LYS A 337 2.68 8.46 12.83
CA LYS A 337 1.64 8.62 11.82
C LYS A 337 0.77 7.41 11.83
N VAL A 338 -0.47 7.67 12.23
CA VAL A 338 -1.47 6.63 12.43
C VAL A 338 -1.90 6.14 11.06
N TYR A 339 -1.45 4.95 10.72
CA TYR A 339 -1.82 4.31 9.47
C TYR A 339 -3.03 3.39 9.65
N PHE A 340 -3.96 3.45 8.71
CA PHE A 340 -5.06 2.50 8.58
C PHE A 340 -4.62 1.36 7.66
N LEU A 341 -3.63 0.57 8.10
CA LEU A 341 -3.56 -0.81 7.60
C LEU A 341 -4.22 -1.69 8.62
N TYR A 342 -5.24 -2.40 8.18
CA TYR A 342 -5.67 -3.56 8.93
C TYR A 342 -4.52 -4.55 8.94
N ILE A 343 -4.05 -4.91 10.13
CA ILE A 343 -3.48 -6.25 10.26
C ILE A 343 -4.67 -7.20 10.25
N VAL A 344 -5.19 -7.40 9.05
CA VAL A 344 -5.54 -8.73 8.59
C VAL A 344 -4.32 -9.57 8.98
N LEU A 345 -4.41 -10.35 10.06
CA LEU A 345 -3.35 -11.23 10.56
C LEU A 345 -3.10 -12.38 9.56
N ALA A 346 -2.95 -12.06 8.28
CA ALA A 346 -2.84 -12.92 7.12
C ALA A 346 -1.38 -13.28 6.80
N GLY A 347 -0.50 -13.27 7.80
CA GLY A 347 0.89 -13.74 7.65
C GLY A 347 1.69 -12.99 6.57
N SER A 348 1.91 -13.65 5.43
CA SER A 348 2.70 -13.17 4.28
C SER A 348 1.93 -12.31 3.27
N ARG A 349 0.58 -12.34 3.28
CA ARG A 349 -0.26 -11.48 2.42
C ARG A 349 -0.58 -10.13 3.07
N ARG A 350 0.45 -9.49 3.62
CA ARG A 350 0.34 -8.10 4.12
C ARG A 350 0.58 -7.13 2.99
N TRP A 351 -0.33 -6.19 2.80
CA TRP A 351 -0.16 -5.08 1.87
C TRP A 351 0.61 -3.95 2.55
N CYS A 352 1.58 -3.35 1.86
CA CYS A 352 2.27 -2.14 2.27
C CYS A 352 2.29 -1.22 1.05
N PRO A 353 1.58 -0.07 1.07
CA PRO A 353 1.67 0.91 -0.01
C PRO A 353 3.05 1.55 -0.13
#